data_AF-S6CW96-F1
#
_entry.id   AF-S6CW96-F1
#
_cell.length_a   1.000
_cell.length_b   1.000
_cell.length_c   1.000
_cell.angle_alpha   90.00
_cell.angle_beta   90.00
_cell.angle_gamma   90.00
#
_symmetry.space_group_name_H-M   'P 1'
#
loop_
_entity.id
_entity.type
_entity.pdbx_description
1 polymer ?
#
loop_
_entity_poly.entity_id
_entity_poly.type
_entity_poly.pdbx_seq_one_letter_code
_entity_poly.pdbx_strand_id
1 'polypeptide(L)'
;MQGISNTRTLLTPLRDQFIVKREQVDLLLDEILPRMDQGVHHEKEGFLEVMYYVDRFNSYKGGSRGKYTLEYFEDLWGMEHTPE
;
A
#
# COMPACT_ATOMS: atom_id res chain seq x y z
N MET A 1 -16.78 3.36 4.00
CA MET A 1 -16.17 2.02 3.79
C MET A 1 -16.01 1.36 5.17
N GLN A 2 -16.79 0.33 5.52
CA GLN A 2 -16.71 -0.30 6.86
C GLN A 2 -15.47 -1.21 7.05
N GLY A 3 -14.92 -1.78 5.98
CA GLY A 3 -13.78 -2.73 6.05
C GLY A 3 -12.45 -2.11 6.50
N ILE A 4 -12.04 -0.98 5.90
CA ILE A 4 -10.76 -0.30 6.19
C ILE A 4 -10.71 0.20 7.63
N SER A 5 -11.82 0.79 8.11
CA SER A 5 -11.95 1.24 9.50
C SER A 5 -11.73 0.08 10.47
N ASN A 6 -12.28 -1.09 10.19
CA ASN A 6 -12.12 -2.26 11.05
C ASN A 6 -10.68 -2.79 11.05
N THR A 7 -10.00 -2.77 9.90
CA THR A 7 -8.59 -3.20 9.78
C THR A 7 -7.66 -2.28 10.56
N ARG A 8 -7.79 -0.96 10.42
CA ARG A 8 -6.99 0.02 11.17
C ARG A 8 -7.20 -0.16 12.68
N THR A 9 -8.45 -0.16 13.13
CA THR A 9 -8.80 -0.32 14.56
C THR A 9 -8.27 -1.62 15.16
N LEU A 10 -8.26 -2.72 14.39
CA LEU A 10 -7.73 -4.00 14.86
C LEU A 10 -6.19 -4.02 14.92
N LEU A 11 -5.52 -3.55 13.88
CA LEU A 11 -4.07 -3.70 13.75
C LEU A 11 -3.27 -2.69 14.56
N THR A 12 -3.78 -1.47 14.77
CA THR A 12 -3.09 -0.43 15.55
C THR A 12 -2.69 -0.87 16.96
N PRO A 13 -3.58 -1.42 17.81
CA PRO A 13 -3.17 -1.85 19.16
C PRO A 13 -2.27 -3.09 19.15
N LEU A 14 -2.32 -3.91 18.08
CA LEU A 14 -1.50 -5.10 17.93
C LEU A 14 -0.13 -4.81 17.30
N ARG A 15 0.10 -3.58 16.82
CA ARG A 15 1.29 -3.18 16.05
C ARG A 15 2.59 -3.64 16.73
N ASP A 16 2.73 -3.39 18.03
CA ASP A 16 3.92 -3.75 18.84
C ASP A 16 4.04 -5.24 19.17
N GLN A 17 3.00 -6.03 18.90
CA GLN A 17 3.01 -7.48 19.08
C GLN A 17 3.52 -8.23 17.84
N PHE A 18 3.57 -7.55 16.67
CA PHE A 18 4.11 -8.15 15.47
C PHE A 18 5.64 -8.09 15.49
N ILE A 19 6.30 -9.24 15.67
CA ILE A 19 7.77 -9.34 15.60
C ILE A 19 8.21 -9.56 14.14
N VAL A 20 7.64 -10.58 13.48
CA VAL A 20 8.03 -10.96 12.11
C VAL A 20 7.38 -10.08 11.05
N LYS A 21 6.20 -9.51 11.36
CA LYS A 21 5.38 -8.76 10.40
C LYS A 21 5.33 -7.26 10.66
N ARG A 22 6.27 -6.75 11.48
CA ARG A 22 6.26 -5.36 11.93
C ARG A 22 6.25 -4.39 10.76
N GLU A 23 7.24 -4.51 9.87
CA GLU A 23 7.42 -3.59 8.75
C GLU A 23 6.23 -3.60 7.78
N GLN A 24 5.61 -4.76 7.55
CA GLN A 24 4.42 -4.86 6.71
C GLN A 24 3.22 -4.15 7.34
N VAL A 25 3.05 -4.30 8.67
CA VAL A 25 1.97 -3.62 9.40
C VAL A 25 2.20 -2.12 9.44
N ASP A 26 3.45 -1.69 9.63
CA ASP A 26 3.84 -0.28 9.58
C ASP A 26 3.51 0.32 8.21
N LEU A 27 3.94 -0.32 7.13
CA LEU A 27 3.66 0.11 5.75
C LEU A 27 2.16 0.19 5.45
N LEU A 28 1.37 -0.77 5.93
CA LEU A 28 -0.08 -0.76 5.74
C LEU A 28 -0.74 0.39 6.51
N LEU A 29 -0.40 0.56 7.79
CA LEU A 29 -1.04 1.52 8.68
C LEU A 29 -0.61 2.97 8.42
N ASP A 30 0.66 3.17 8.07
CA ASP A 30 1.26 4.50 7.96
C ASP A 30 1.23 5.01 6.53
N GLU A 31 1.29 4.14 5.52
CA GLU A 31 1.39 4.58 4.12
C GLU A 31 0.14 4.27 3.30
N ILE A 32 -0.31 3.01 3.28
CA ILE A 32 -1.39 2.57 2.37
C ILE A 32 -2.77 3.06 2.84
N LEU A 33 -3.18 2.71 4.08
CA LEU A 33 -4.53 3.05 4.55
C LEU A 33 -4.78 4.56 4.62
N PRO A 34 -3.87 5.42 5.11
CA PRO A 34 -4.08 6.86 5.13
C PRO A 34 -4.33 7.45 3.74
N ARG A 35 -3.59 7.02 2.73
CA ARG A 35 -3.78 7.44 1.33
C ARG A 35 -5.11 6.99 0.75
N MET A 36 -5.50 5.74 1.04
CA MET A 36 -6.82 5.22 0.66
C MET A 36 -7.94 6.03 1.32
N ASP A 37 -7.82 6.37 2.61
CA ASP A 37 -8.80 7.17 3.35
C ASP A 37 -8.90 8.61 2.84
N GLN A 38 -7.79 9.19 2.38
CA GLN A 38 -7.73 10.51 1.76
C GLN A 38 -8.24 10.52 0.31
N GLY A 39 -8.45 9.35 -0.31
CA GLY A 39 -8.98 9.23 -1.66
C GLY A 39 -7.96 9.54 -2.77
N VAL A 40 -6.65 9.59 -2.48
CA VAL A 40 -5.63 9.94 -3.50
C VAL A 40 -5.62 8.99 -4.70
N HIS A 41 -6.00 7.74 -4.45
CA HIS A 41 -6.12 6.68 -5.46
C HIS A 41 -7.23 6.89 -6.50
N HIS A 42 -8.05 7.95 -6.37
CA HIS A 42 -9.04 8.30 -7.39
C HIS A 42 -8.42 9.00 -8.61
N GLU A 43 -7.20 9.54 -8.47
CA GLU A 43 -6.40 10.08 -9.57
C GLU A 43 -5.25 9.13 -9.90
N LYS A 44 -4.75 9.17 -11.13
CA LYS A 44 -3.71 8.23 -11.59
C LYS A 44 -2.42 8.35 -10.79
N GLU A 45 -1.96 9.57 -10.55
CA GLU A 45 -0.73 9.87 -9.82
C GLU A 45 -0.78 9.30 -8.40
N GLY A 46 -1.88 9.58 -7.68
CA GLY A 46 -2.09 9.04 -6.33
C GLY A 46 -2.36 7.52 -6.32
N PHE A 47 -2.92 6.97 -7.40
CA PHE A 47 -3.02 5.52 -7.55
C PHE A 47 -1.65 4.85 -7.71
N LEU A 48 -0.76 5.42 -8.54
CA LEU A 48 0.61 4.92 -8.69
C LEU A 48 1.37 5.01 -7.36
N GLU A 49 1.19 6.10 -6.60
CA GLU A 49 1.75 6.23 -5.25
C GLU A 49 1.27 5.10 -4.33
N VAL A 50 -0.02 4.78 -4.32
CA VAL A 50 -0.54 3.65 -3.53
C VAL A 50 0.05 2.32 -4.02
N MET A 51 0.16 2.12 -5.33
CA MET A 51 0.74 0.90 -5.92
C MET A 51 2.20 0.71 -5.55
N TYR A 52 2.99 1.79 -5.48
CA TYR A 52 4.36 1.76 -4.98
C TYR A 52 4.45 1.13 -3.59
N TYR A 53 3.61 1.58 -2.65
CA TYR A 53 3.57 1.00 -1.30
C TYR A 53 3.03 -0.43 -1.29
N VAL A 54 2.07 -0.77 -2.15
CA VAL A 54 1.56 -2.15 -2.29
C VAL A 54 2.64 -3.10 -2.79
N ASP A 55 3.44 -2.70 -3.77
CA ASP A 55 4.54 -3.53 -4.27
C ASP A 55 5.65 -3.69 -3.24
N ARG A 56 5.99 -2.62 -2.49
CA ARG A 56 6.87 -2.72 -1.33
C ARG A 56 6.31 -3.69 -0.29
N PHE A 57 5.02 -3.63 0.00
CA PHE A 57 4.34 -4.56 0.91
C PHE A 57 4.47 -6.02 0.43
N ASN A 58 4.33 -6.26 -0.87
CA ASN A 58 4.46 -7.58 -1.46
C ASN A 58 5.92 -8.08 -1.51
N SER A 59 6.90 -7.18 -1.60
CA SER A 59 8.33 -7.55 -1.58
C SER A 59 8.70 -8.35 -0.33
N TYR A 60 8.10 -8.02 0.82
CA TYR A 60 8.26 -8.75 2.09
C TYR A 60 7.76 -10.20 2.09
N LYS A 61 7.02 -10.62 1.05
CA LYS A 61 6.54 -12.00 0.88
C LYS A 61 7.37 -12.77 -0.16
N GLY A 62 8.47 -12.19 -0.64
CA GLY A 62 9.27 -12.75 -1.74
C GLY A 62 8.91 -12.17 -3.11
N GLY A 63 8.30 -10.99 -3.15
CA GLY A 63 7.98 -10.26 -4.39
C GLY A 63 6.52 -10.35 -4.82
N SER A 64 6.17 -9.49 -5.79
CA SER A 64 4.88 -9.54 -6.49
C SER A 64 4.97 -10.55 -7.63
N ARG A 65 4.18 -11.64 -7.56
CA ARG A 65 3.78 -12.43 -8.74
C ARG A 65 2.47 -11.92 -9.36
N GLY A 66 2.02 -10.75 -8.92
CA GLY A 66 0.76 -10.17 -9.35
C GLY A 66 0.86 -9.67 -10.79
N LYS A 67 -0.24 -9.79 -11.53
CA LYS A 67 -0.37 -9.20 -12.87
C LYS A 67 -0.41 -7.66 -12.81
N TYR A 68 -0.81 -7.10 -11.67
CA TYR A 68 -1.07 -5.67 -11.48
C TYR A 68 -0.05 -5.10 -10.50
N THR A 69 1.14 -4.80 -10.99
CA THR A 69 2.24 -4.12 -10.28
C THR A 69 2.22 -2.62 -10.55
N LEU A 70 3.05 -1.85 -9.84
CA LEU A 70 3.33 -0.45 -10.18
C LEU A 70 3.78 -0.32 -11.64
N GLU A 71 4.79 -1.09 -12.04
CA GLU A 71 5.34 -1.12 -13.40
C GLU A 71 4.25 -1.35 -14.46
N TYR A 72 3.31 -2.26 -14.18
CA TYR A 72 2.19 -2.50 -15.09
C TYR A 72 1.33 -1.24 -15.32
N PHE A 73 1.06 -0.47 -14.27
CA PHE A 73 0.24 0.74 -14.38
C PHE A 73 1.02 1.94 -14.93
N GLU A 74 2.31 2.03 -14.63
CA GLU A 74 3.23 2.98 -15.25
C GLU A 74 3.24 2.82 -16.78
N ASP A 75 3.42 1.59 -17.25
CA ASP A 75 3.35 1.24 -18.68
C ASP A 75 1.97 1.51 -19.27
N LEU A 76 0.91 1.11 -18.57
CA LEU A 76 -0.47 1.26 -19.05
C LEU A 76 -0.85 2.74 -19.25
N TRP A 77 -0.33 3.64 -18.42
CA TRP A 77 -0.67 5.06 -18.45
C TRP A 77 0.41 5.94 -19.07
N GLY A 78 1.59 5.41 -19.38
CA GLY A 78 2.72 6.18 -19.90
C GLY A 78 3.22 7.21 -18.89
N MET A 79 3.25 6.82 -17.61
CA MET A 79 3.61 7.67 -16.47
C MET A 79 4.66 6.97 -15.63
N GLU A 80 5.46 7.74 -14.89
CA GLU A 80 6.47 7.22 -13.96
C GLU A 80 6.20 7.77 -12.56
N HIS A 81 6.18 6.91 -11.55
CA HIS A 81 6.11 7.33 -10.16
C HIS A 81 7.51 7.59 -9.61
N THR A 82 7.77 8.82 -9.19
CA THR A 82 8.99 9.18 -8.46
C THR A 82 8.66 9.31 -6.98
N PRO A 83 9.20 8.45 -6.10
CA PRO A 83 8.99 8.58 -4.65
C PRO A 83 9.61 9.88 -4.13
N GLU A 84 8.90 10.57 -3.22
CA GLU A 84 9.39 11.76 -2.50
C GLU A 84 10.41 11.42 -1.40
#